data_AF-A0A7K1TSE8-F1
#
_entry.id   AF-A0A7K1TSE8-F1
#
_cell.length_a   1.000
_cell.length_b   1.000
_cell.length_c   1.000
_cell.angle_alpha   90.00
_cell.angle_beta   90.00
_cell.angle_gamma   90.00
#
_symmetry.space_group_name_H-M   'P 1'
#
loop_
_entity.id
_entity.type
_entity.pdbx_description
1 polymer ?
#
loop_
_entity_poly.entity_id
_entity_poly.type
_entity_poly.pdbx_seq_one_letter_code
_entity_poly.pdbx_strand_id
1 'polypeptide(L)'
;MRIRIAITVAASLLVFVAIFVVFILKRADAAMLAALEAAGAVVAGLCAAAAAVGAAIAALESRAAAQQARLAARRAVQPRLLPSRDGSAGTIRVTGAAATEVMTVWQIDGEPTVVASEPRVDPGGEFAVALPDGRFASLWVSYRDASGAFEWQDTWDEHLRRLESRAVD
;
A
#
# COMPACT_ATOMS: atom_id res chain seq x y z
N MET A 1 -1.36 -38.34 -15.21
CA MET A 1 -2.19 -38.27 -16.44
C MET A 1 -1.97 -36.98 -17.24
N ARG A 2 -1.95 -35.78 -16.62
CA ARG A 2 -1.72 -34.49 -17.29
C ARG A 2 -0.37 -34.35 -18.03
N ILE A 3 0.69 -34.97 -17.52
CA ILE A 3 2.05 -34.91 -18.14
C ILE A 3 2.12 -35.69 -19.47
N ARG A 4 1.42 -36.83 -19.58
CA ARG A 4 1.42 -37.61 -20.83
C ARG A 4 0.70 -36.87 -21.95
N ILE A 5 -0.38 -36.15 -21.65
CA ILE A 5 -1.14 -35.36 -22.64
C ILE A 5 -0.30 -34.18 -23.16
N ALA A 6 0.44 -33.48 -22.29
CA ALA A 6 1.31 -32.38 -22.70
C ALA A 6 2.44 -32.84 -23.65
N ILE A 7 3.03 -34.02 -23.41
CA ILE A 7 4.09 -34.59 -24.24
C ILE A 7 3.54 -35.01 -25.62
N THR A 8 2.36 -35.63 -25.69
CA THR A 8 1.76 -36.03 -26.96
C THR A 8 1.36 -34.82 -27.81
N VAL A 9 0.87 -33.74 -27.19
CA VAL A 9 0.54 -32.49 -27.89
C VAL A 9 1.81 -31.82 -28.42
N ALA A 10 2.87 -31.73 -27.61
CA ALA A 10 4.15 -31.17 -28.04
C ALA A 10 4.79 -31.96 -29.20
N ALA A 11 4.79 -33.29 -29.12
CA ALA A 11 5.32 -34.16 -30.18
C ALA A 11 4.52 -34.05 -31.49
N SER A 12 3.19 -33.99 -31.40
CA SER A 12 2.31 -33.83 -32.56
C SER A 12 2.54 -32.48 -33.25
N LEU A 13 2.73 -31.41 -32.47
CA LEU A 13 2.99 -30.07 -33.01
C LEU A 13 4.34 -30.03 -33.74
N LEU A 14 5.36 -30.68 -33.19
CA LEU A 14 6.71 -30.74 -33.76
C LEU A 14 6.74 -31.54 -35.08
N VAL A 15 6.03 -32.66 -35.13
CA VAL A 15 5.85 -33.45 -36.37
C VAL A 15 5.08 -32.63 -37.42
N PHE A 16 4.04 -31.92 -37.02
CA PHE A 16 3.26 -31.09 -37.94
C PHE A 16 4.10 -29.95 -38.54
N VAL A 17 4.90 -29.26 -37.72
CA VAL A 17 5.82 -28.22 -38.18
C VAL A 17 6.89 -28.79 -39.11
N ALA A 18 7.47 -29.96 -38.78
CA ALA A 18 8.47 -30.60 -39.63
C ALA A 18 7.91 -30.99 -41.01
N ILE A 19 6.70 -31.55 -41.07
CA ILE A 19 6.03 -31.89 -42.33
C ILE A 19 5.72 -30.62 -43.13
N PHE A 20 5.28 -29.55 -42.47
CA PHE A 20 4.97 -28.27 -43.11
C PHE A 20 6.23 -27.62 -43.72
N VAL A 21 7.37 -27.66 -43.01
CA VAL A 21 8.66 -27.19 -43.52
C VAL A 21 9.14 -28.00 -44.73
N VAL A 22 9.02 -29.34 -44.68
CA VAL A 22 9.37 -30.22 -45.82
C VAL A 22 8.46 -29.96 -47.02
N PHE A 23 7.17 -29.67 -46.80
CA PHE A 23 6.21 -29.33 -47.85
C PHE A 23 6.56 -28.01 -48.55
N ILE A 24 6.96 -26.98 -47.80
CA ILE A 24 7.41 -25.69 -48.36
C ILE A 24 8.72 -25.87 -49.15
N LEU A 25 9.68 -26.62 -48.61
CA LEU A 25 10.96 -26.89 -49.28
C LEU A 25 10.80 -27.66 -50.60
N LYS A 26 9.81 -28.55 -50.69
CA LYS A 26 9.55 -29.35 -51.91
C LYS A 26 8.78 -28.58 -52.98
N ARG A 27 8.04 -27.52 -52.62
CA ARG A 27 7.14 -26.83 -53.56
C ARG A 27 7.65 -25.48 -54.07
N ALA A 28 8.65 -24.87 -53.43
CA ALA A 28 9.38 -23.67 -53.88
C ALA A 28 8.51 -22.59 -54.57
N ASP A 29 7.29 -22.38 -54.07
CA ASP A 29 6.40 -21.33 -54.53
C ASP A 29 6.70 -20.06 -53.73
N ALA A 30 7.10 -18.97 -54.42
CA ALA A 30 7.42 -17.69 -53.78
C ALA A 30 6.29 -17.18 -52.87
N ALA A 31 5.04 -17.52 -53.18
CA ALA A 31 3.87 -17.20 -52.36
C ALA A 31 3.86 -17.91 -50.99
N MET A 32 4.37 -19.15 -50.89
CA MET A 32 4.45 -19.88 -49.62
C MET A 32 5.57 -19.36 -48.73
N LEU A 33 6.71 -18.96 -49.30
CA LEU A 33 7.80 -18.32 -48.56
C LEU A 33 7.37 -16.95 -48.00
N ALA A 34 6.70 -16.14 -48.82
CA ALA A 34 6.13 -14.86 -48.38
C ALA A 34 5.07 -15.06 -47.27
N ALA A 35 4.22 -16.08 -47.37
CA ALA A 35 3.24 -16.40 -46.33
C ALA A 35 3.89 -16.89 -45.02
N LEU A 36 4.99 -17.65 -45.10
CA LEU A 36 5.74 -18.12 -43.92
C LEU A 36 6.47 -16.97 -43.23
N GLU A 37 7.06 -16.05 -44.00
CA GLU A 37 7.72 -14.85 -43.47
C GLU A 37 6.70 -13.91 -42.81
N ALA A 38 5.55 -13.71 -43.45
CA ALA A 38 4.43 -12.96 -42.88
C ALA A 38 3.92 -13.60 -41.58
N ALA A 39 3.76 -14.94 -41.55
CA ALA A 39 3.39 -15.66 -40.34
C ALA A 39 4.43 -15.52 -39.23
N GLY A 40 5.73 -15.58 -39.56
CA GLY A 40 6.83 -15.35 -38.62
C GLY A 40 6.82 -13.95 -38.02
N ALA A 41 6.56 -12.92 -38.83
CA ALA A 41 6.43 -11.54 -38.37
C ALA A 41 5.23 -11.35 -37.43
N VAL A 42 4.10 -12.00 -37.71
CA VAL A 42 2.91 -11.96 -36.83
C VAL A 42 3.19 -12.63 -35.48
N VAL A 43 3.84 -13.80 -35.47
CA VAL A 43 4.20 -14.50 -34.22
C VAL A 43 5.20 -13.68 -33.42
N ALA A 44 6.22 -13.09 -34.06
CA ALA A 44 7.17 -12.20 -33.40
C ALA A 44 6.47 -10.97 -32.81
N GLY A 45 5.51 -10.38 -33.55
CA GLY A 45 4.68 -9.26 -33.08
C GLY A 45 3.84 -9.62 -31.85
N LEU A 46 3.24 -10.81 -31.83
CA LEU A 46 2.47 -11.30 -30.67
C LEU A 46 3.36 -11.54 -29.44
N CYS A 47 4.55 -12.12 -29.63
CA CYS A 47 5.52 -12.29 -28.55
C CYS A 47 6.00 -10.94 -27.99
N ALA A 48 6.27 -9.95 -28.86
CA ALA A 48 6.64 -8.61 -28.44
C ALA A 48 5.52 -7.89 -27.69
N ALA A 49 4.27 -8.03 -28.14
CA ALA A 49 3.11 -7.48 -27.45
C ALA A 49 2.91 -8.11 -26.06
N ALA A 50 3.05 -9.44 -25.95
CA ALA A 50 2.98 -10.13 -24.67
C ALA A 50 4.10 -9.68 -23.70
N ALA A 51 5.33 -9.51 -24.20
CA ALA A 51 6.44 -8.99 -23.41
C ALA A 51 6.20 -7.54 -22.95
N ALA A 52 5.63 -6.69 -23.81
CA ALA A 52 5.28 -5.31 -23.48
C ALA A 52 4.20 -5.25 -22.38
N VAL A 53 3.19 -6.12 -22.45
CA VAL A 53 2.16 -6.24 -21.40
C VAL A 53 2.79 -6.70 -20.08
N GLY A 54 3.67 -7.72 -20.11
CA GLY A 54 4.39 -8.18 -18.91
C GLY A 54 5.25 -7.08 -18.28
N ALA A 55 5.97 -6.31 -19.10
CA ALA A 55 6.77 -5.18 -18.64
C ALA A 55 5.90 -4.06 -18.03
N ALA A 56 4.72 -3.80 -18.59
CA ALA A 56 3.78 -2.82 -18.03
C ALA A 56 3.23 -3.25 -16.67
N ILE A 57 2.89 -4.53 -16.50
CA ILE A 57 2.44 -5.09 -15.21
C ILE A 57 3.56 -4.97 -14.17
N ALA A 58 4.79 -5.38 -14.51
CA ALA A 58 5.94 -5.26 -13.61
C ALA A 58 6.24 -3.79 -13.23
N ALA A 59 6.06 -2.85 -14.17
CA ALA A 59 6.21 -1.43 -13.89
C ALA A 59 5.10 -0.90 -12.96
N LEU A 60 3.87 -1.38 -13.09
CA LEU A 60 2.77 -1.02 -12.19
C LEU A 60 2.99 -1.57 -10.78
N GLU A 61 3.44 -2.83 -10.65
CA GLU A 61 3.80 -3.43 -9.36
C GLU A 61 4.96 -2.68 -8.69
N SER A 62 5.98 -2.31 -9.46
CA SER A 62 7.11 -1.51 -8.98
C SER A 62 6.67 -0.13 -8.49
N ARG A 63 5.73 0.52 -9.19
CA ARG A 63 5.15 1.80 -8.74
C ARG A 63 4.33 1.65 -7.47
N ALA A 64 3.52 0.60 -7.36
CA ALA A 64 2.74 0.31 -6.16
C ALA A 64 3.67 0.06 -4.97
N ALA A 65 4.70 -0.78 -5.14
CA ALA A 65 5.70 -1.04 -4.11
C ALA A 65 6.49 0.22 -3.72
N ALA A 66 6.87 1.07 -4.69
CA ALA A 66 7.55 2.34 -4.43
C ALA A 66 6.65 3.34 -3.69
N GLN A 67 5.35 3.39 -4.00
CA GLN A 67 4.39 4.20 -3.23
C GLN A 67 4.24 3.68 -1.81
N GLN A 68 4.12 2.36 -1.62
CA GLN A 68 4.02 1.74 -0.31
C GLN A 68 5.29 1.96 0.53
N ALA A 69 6.46 1.86 -0.09
CA ALA A 69 7.74 2.18 0.55
C ALA A 69 7.85 3.65 0.94
N ARG A 70 7.36 4.58 0.11
CA ARG A 70 7.30 6.02 0.47
C ARG A 70 6.34 6.27 1.64
N LEU A 71 5.18 5.61 1.66
CA LEU A 71 4.25 5.73 2.78
C LEU A 71 4.84 5.14 4.08
N ALA A 72 5.50 4.00 4.00
CA ALA A 72 6.19 3.39 5.13
C ALA A 72 7.35 4.26 5.65
N ALA A 73 8.16 4.80 4.74
CA ALA A 73 9.24 5.74 5.09
C ALA A 73 8.69 7.03 5.71
N ARG A 74 7.55 7.54 5.23
CA ARG A 74 6.89 8.70 5.83
C ARG A 74 6.37 8.39 7.23
N ARG A 75 5.73 7.24 7.44
CA ARG A 75 5.30 6.78 8.78
C ARG A 75 6.45 6.61 9.77
N ALA A 76 7.64 6.27 9.28
CA ALA A 76 8.83 6.13 10.13
C ALA A 76 9.33 7.47 10.68
N VAL A 77 9.03 8.60 10.01
CA VAL A 77 9.49 9.95 10.40
C VAL A 77 8.36 10.75 11.05
N GLN A 78 7.20 10.12 11.31
CA GLN A 78 6.06 10.78 11.95
C GLN A 78 6.20 10.84 13.48
N PRO A 79 5.76 11.94 14.11
CA PRO A 79 5.41 11.97 15.52
C PRO A 79 4.39 10.87 15.84
N ARG A 80 4.61 10.17 16.94
CA ARG A 80 3.67 9.20 17.50
C ARG A 80 3.10 9.76 18.79
N LEU A 81 1.79 9.97 18.81
CA LEU A 81 1.10 10.54 19.96
C LEU A 81 0.54 9.43 20.85
N LEU A 82 0.83 9.53 22.13
CA LEU A 82 0.37 8.59 23.15
C LEU A 82 -0.50 9.36 24.13
N PRO A 83 -1.83 9.34 23.95
CA PRO A 83 -2.73 9.96 24.90
C PRO A 83 -2.92 9.10 26.14
N SER A 84 -2.89 9.73 27.30
CA SER A 84 -3.29 9.16 28.57
C SER A 84 -4.26 10.08 29.28
N ARG A 85 -5.03 9.53 30.21
CA ARG A 85 -5.92 10.30 31.08
C ARG A 85 -5.80 9.77 32.50
N ASP A 86 -5.60 10.67 33.44
CA ASP A 86 -5.58 10.37 34.87
C ASP A 86 -6.50 11.37 35.59
N GLY A 87 -7.65 10.88 36.06
CA GLY A 87 -8.72 11.72 36.60
C GLY A 87 -9.14 12.86 35.66
N SER A 88 -9.01 14.08 36.16
CA SER A 88 -9.32 15.34 35.46
C SER A 88 -8.16 15.88 34.62
N ALA A 89 -7.09 15.09 34.39
CA ALA A 89 -5.98 15.48 33.52
C ALA A 89 -5.88 14.55 32.31
N GLY A 90 -5.92 15.13 31.11
CA GLY A 90 -5.52 14.47 29.86
C GLY A 90 -4.08 14.82 29.53
N THR A 91 -3.25 13.83 29.18
CA THR A 91 -1.86 14.06 28.78
C THR A 91 -1.63 13.51 27.39
N ILE A 92 -0.88 14.24 26.57
CA ILE A 92 -0.42 13.77 25.26
C ILE A 92 1.09 13.72 25.28
N ARG A 93 1.66 12.51 25.11
CA ARG A 93 3.10 12.33 24.97
C ARG A 93 3.46 12.15 23.51
N VAL A 94 4.47 12.88 23.04
CA VAL A 94 4.99 12.75 21.67
C VAL A 94 6.24 11.87 21.70
N THR A 95 6.25 10.84 20.87
CA THR A 95 7.40 9.94 20.68
C THR A 95 7.81 9.92 19.22
N GLY A 96 9.07 9.58 18.93
CA GLY A 96 9.58 9.60 17.55
C GLY A 96 10.03 11.00 17.11
N ALA A 97 9.36 11.58 16.12
CA ALA A 97 9.72 12.89 15.58
C ALA A 97 9.00 14.06 16.28
N ALA A 98 9.54 15.27 16.13
CA ALA A 98 8.94 16.48 16.67
C ALA A 98 7.64 16.85 15.93
N ALA A 99 6.64 17.29 16.67
CA ALA A 99 5.45 17.94 16.11
C ALA A 99 5.63 19.47 16.22
N THR A 100 5.32 20.22 15.17
CA THR A 100 5.38 21.69 15.18
C THR A 100 4.11 22.33 15.77
N GLU A 101 3.02 21.58 15.77
CA GLU A 101 1.74 21.95 16.35
C GLU A 101 0.98 20.66 16.66
N VAL A 102 0.34 20.58 17.83
CA VAL A 102 -0.55 19.48 18.20
C VAL A 102 -1.86 20.06 18.68
N MET A 103 -2.96 19.74 18.02
CA MET A 103 -4.31 20.13 18.39
C MET A 103 -5.10 18.90 18.85
N THR A 104 -5.67 18.96 20.05
CA THR A 104 -6.47 17.90 20.64
C THR A 104 -7.88 18.36 20.89
N VAL A 105 -8.82 17.45 20.69
CA VAL A 105 -10.25 17.63 20.94
C VAL A 105 -10.72 16.44 21.76
N TRP A 106 -10.96 16.68 23.05
CA TRP A 106 -11.43 15.69 24.00
C TRP A 106 -12.95 15.78 24.12
N GLN A 107 -13.61 14.67 23.86
CA GLN A 107 -15.05 14.52 24.11
C GLN A 107 -15.24 13.69 25.37
N ILE A 108 -15.95 14.29 26.32
CA ILE A 108 -16.33 13.68 27.60
C ILE A 108 -17.86 13.62 27.61
N ASP A 109 -18.42 12.45 27.91
CA ASP A 109 -19.87 12.23 27.89
C ASP A 109 -20.58 13.18 28.84
N GLY A 110 -21.56 13.93 28.32
CA GLY A 110 -22.38 14.86 29.10
C GLY A 110 -21.70 16.19 29.46
N GLU A 111 -20.46 16.39 29.03
CA GLU A 111 -19.66 17.58 29.31
C GLU A 111 -19.33 18.37 28.04
N PRO A 112 -18.94 19.66 28.15
CA PRO A 112 -18.46 20.42 27.01
C PRO A 112 -17.18 19.81 26.41
N THR A 113 -17.08 19.83 25.07
CA THR A 113 -15.86 19.44 24.36
C THR A 113 -14.68 20.32 24.76
N VAL A 114 -13.56 19.71 25.14
CA VAL A 114 -12.33 20.44 25.48
C VAL A 114 -11.40 20.43 24.28
N VAL A 115 -11.01 21.62 23.82
CA VAL A 115 -10.03 21.80 22.74
C VAL A 115 -8.76 22.40 23.32
N ALA A 116 -7.62 21.82 22.96
CA ALA A 116 -6.31 22.34 23.36
C ALA A 116 -5.34 22.29 22.20
N SER A 117 -4.45 23.27 22.11
CA SER A 117 -3.38 23.31 21.12
C SER A 117 -2.07 23.60 21.82
N GLU A 118 -1.04 22.82 21.51
CA GLU A 118 0.31 23.02 22.00
C GLU A 118 1.24 23.41 20.84
N PRO A 119 1.88 24.60 20.91
CA PRO A 119 2.81 25.03 19.89
C PRO A 119 4.14 24.30 20.09
N ARG A 120 4.45 23.40 19.15
CA ARG A 120 5.66 22.59 19.08
C ARG A 120 5.90 21.69 20.30
N VAL A 121 5.93 20.38 20.03
CA VAL A 121 6.30 19.37 21.02
C VAL A 121 7.47 18.55 20.49
N ASP A 122 8.62 18.67 21.14
CA ASP A 122 9.81 17.92 20.80
C ASP A 122 9.68 16.43 21.18
N PRO A 123 10.48 15.53 20.58
CA PRO A 123 10.45 14.11 20.90
C PRO A 123 10.64 13.83 22.40
N GLY A 124 9.75 13.02 22.97
CA GLY A 124 9.74 12.71 24.40
C GLY A 124 9.01 13.75 25.26
N GLY A 125 8.66 14.90 24.68
CA GLY A 125 7.85 15.93 25.31
C GLY A 125 6.41 15.48 25.55
N GLU A 126 5.79 16.13 26.52
CA GLU A 126 4.39 15.91 26.88
C GLU A 126 3.74 17.22 27.28
N PHE A 127 2.43 17.32 27.06
CA PHE A 127 1.63 18.43 27.54
C PHE A 127 0.32 17.90 28.13
N ALA A 128 -0.19 18.63 29.12
CA ALA A 128 -1.38 18.26 29.86
C ALA A 128 -2.51 19.26 29.62
N VAL A 129 -3.73 18.74 29.65
CA VAL A 129 -4.98 19.46 29.47
C VAL A 129 -5.88 19.15 30.65
N ALA A 130 -6.42 20.19 31.27
CA ALA A 130 -7.47 20.04 32.27
C ALA A 130 -8.75 19.57 31.58
N LEU A 131 -9.28 18.44 32.02
CA LEU A 131 -10.50 17.82 31.53
C LEU A 131 -11.56 17.83 32.63
N PRO A 132 -12.84 18.01 32.28
CA PRO A 132 -13.92 17.83 33.23
C PRO A 132 -13.98 16.37 33.72
N ASP A 133 -14.48 16.21 34.95
CA ASP A 133 -14.79 14.89 35.48
C ASP A 133 -15.94 14.29 34.68
N GLY A 134 -15.79 13.05 34.24
CA GLY A 134 -16.79 12.43 33.37
C GLY A 134 -16.21 11.28 32.57
N ARG A 135 -17.07 10.54 31.89
CA ARG A 135 -16.65 9.37 31.11
C ARG A 135 -16.00 9.82 29.80
N PHE A 136 -14.83 9.28 29.50
CA PHE A 136 -14.14 9.56 28.24
C PHE A 136 -14.92 8.94 27.08
N ALA A 137 -15.31 9.75 26.08
CA ALA A 137 -15.99 9.28 24.89
C ALA A 137 -14.99 9.02 23.76
N SER A 138 -14.32 10.09 23.32
CA SER A 138 -13.35 10.07 22.23
C SER A 138 -12.29 11.16 22.40
N LEU A 139 -11.17 10.97 21.73
CA LEU A 139 -10.13 11.96 21.54
C LEU A 139 -9.80 12.03 20.06
N TRP A 140 -9.88 13.21 19.50
CA TRP A 140 -9.33 13.50 18.19
C TRP A 140 -8.06 14.32 18.37
N VAL A 141 -6.97 13.91 17.73
CA VAL A 141 -5.74 14.69 17.71
C VAL A 141 -5.32 14.92 16.27
N SER A 142 -5.03 16.18 15.95
CA SER A 142 -4.25 16.50 14.78
C SER A 142 -2.88 17.04 15.15
N TYR A 143 -1.88 16.78 14.30
CA TYR A 143 -0.56 17.36 14.46
C TYR A 143 0.07 17.69 13.12
N ARG A 144 0.93 18.71 13.15
CA ARG A 144 1.76 19.12 12.01
C ARG A 144 3.19 18.63 12.23
N ASP A 145 3.79 18.01 11.22
CA ASP A 145 5.19 17.61 11.29
C ASP A 145 6.15 18.80 11.07
N ALA A 146 7.45 18.57 11.24
CA ALA A 146 8.49 19.58 11.02
C ALA A 146 8.57 20.11 9.58
N SER A 147 8.02 19.40 8.60
CA SER A 147 7.97 19.87 7.21
C SER A 147 6.85 20.86 6.95
N GLY A 148 5.89 20.98 7.87
CA GLY A 148 4.74 21.88 7.78
C GLY A 148 3.70 21.49 6.73
N ALA A 149 3.96 20.42 5.96
CA ALA A 149 3.21 20.03 4.77
C ALA A 149 2.09 19.01 5.04
N PHE A 150 2.10 18.38 6.22
CA PHE A 150 1.16 17.31 6.54
C PHE A 150 0.48 17.54 7.89
N GLU A 151 -0.84 17.43 7.89
CA GLU A 151 -1.67 17.31 9.07
C GLU A 151 -2.09 15.85 9.19
N TRP A 152 -1.66 15.21 10.26
CA TRP A 152 -2.02 13.83 10.58
C TRP A 152 -3.11 13.84 11.63
N GLN A 153 -4.08 12.95 11.49
CA GLN A 153 -5.23 12.87 12.38
C GLN A 153 -5.34 11.45 12.91
N ASP A 154 -5.39 11.35 14.23
CA ASP A 154 -5.62 10.10 14.93
C ASP A 154 -6.85 10.27 15.84
N THR A 155 -7.68 9.22 15.89
CA THR A 155 -8.86 9.18 16.75
C THR A 155 -8.71 8.02 17.73
N TRP A 156 -8.82 8.31 19.02
CA TRP A 156 -8.82 7.32 20.09
C TRP A 156 -10.21 7.27 20.70
N ASP A 157 -10.92 6.17 20.44
CA ASP A 157 -12.21 5.90 21.05
C ASP A 157 -12.06 4.92 22.21
N GLU A 158 -12.88 5.10 23.26
CA GLU A 158 -12.96 4.16 24.39
C GLU A 158 -13.37 2.73 23.92
N HIS A 159 -14.00 2.63 22.75
CA HIS A 159 -14.35 1.36 22.11
C HIS A 159 -13.13 0.60 21.57
N LEU A 160 -12.11 1.30 21.03
CA LEU A 160 -10.91 0.69 20.46
C LEU A 160 -10.01 0.09 21.55
N ARG A 161 -9.84 0.77 22.70
CA ARG A 161 -9.09 0.21 23.85
C ARG A 161 -9.72 -1.08 24.40
N ARG A 162 -11.07 -1.19 24.39
CA ARG A 162 -11.78 -2.40 24.82
C ARG A 162 -11.62 -3.58 23.84
N LEU A 163 -11.39 -3.31 22.56
CA LEU A 163 -11.13 -4.34 21.56
C LEU A 163 -9.69 -4.83 21.61
N GLU A 164 -8.73 -3.93 21.85
CA GLU A 164 -7.31 -4.29 22.05
C GLU A 164 -7.09 -5.06 23.36
N SER A 165 -7.77 -4.70 24.46
CA SER A 165 -7.65 -5.44 25.73
C SER A 165 -8.28 -6.83 25.69
N ARG A 166 -9.24 -7.08 24.79
CA ARG A 166 -9.84 -8.42 24.58
C ARG A 166 -9.08 -9.29 23.58
N ALA A 167 -8.14 -8.73 22.82
CA ALA A 167 -7.34 -9.48 21.85
C ALA A 167 -6.09 -10.13 22.49
N VAL A 168 -5.85 -9.89 23.78
CA VAL A 168 -4.71 -10.41 24.56
C VAL A 168 -5.12 -11.55 25.51
N ASP A 169 -6.41 -11.88 25.57
CA ASP A 169 -6.95 -13.07 26.26
C ASP A 169 -7.35 -14.16 25.24
#